data_AF-A0A952J4X2-F1
#
_entry.id   AF-A0A952J4X2-F1
#
_cell.length_a   1.000
_cell.length_b   1.000
_cell.length_c   1.000
_cell.angle_alpha   90.00
_cell.angle_beta   90.00
_cell.angle_gamma   90.00
#
_symmetry.space_group_name_H-M   'P 1'
#
loop_
_entity.id
_entity.type
_entity.pdbx_description
1 polymer ?
#
loop_
_entity_poly.entity_id
_entity_poly.type
_entity_poly.pdbx_seq_one_letter_code
_entity_poly.pdbx_strand_id
1 'polypeptide(L)'
;MTHEEKKVYLLLKAVIYHYHGLDEIEQRDLESAAREMEGEQELAWALDFVAEDYLTAFDRARAYLNTIIGDYSKAKRVDLINMVWQSNNLKGYVTEMEATAMLKLARDWNVERELIDLVLR
;
A
#
# COMPACT_ATOMS: atom_id res chain seq x y z
N MET A 1 16.07 2.37 3.59
CA MET A 1 14.92 1.72 4.26
C MET A 1 15.41 0.46 4.94
N THR A 2 14.91 0.16 6.14
CA THR A 2 15.14 -1.15 6.78
C THR A 2 14.37 -2.26 6.06
N HIS A 3 14.71 -3.53 6.31
CA HIS A 3 13.93 -4.67 5.80
C HIS A 3 12.43 -4.56 6.16
N GLU A 4 12.12 -4.11 7.39
CA GLU A 4 10.74 -3.91 7.82
C GLU A 4 10.05 -2.79 7.03
N GLU A 5 10.72 -1.66 6.82
CA GLU A 5 10.17 -0.55 6.05
C GLU A 5 9.91 -0.95 4.59
N LYS A 6 10.81 -1.72 3.96
CA LYS A 6 10.63 -2.26 2.60
C LYS A 6 9.43 -3.20 2.55
N LYS A 7 9.33 -4.10 3.53
CA LYS A 7 8.24 -5.07 3.64
C LYS A 7 6.87 -4.40 3.82
N VAL A 8 6.80 -3.39 4.68
CA VAL A 8 5.60 -2.56 4.85
C VAL A 8 5.21 -1.88 3.53
N TYR A 9 6.18 -1.25 2.87
CA TYR A 9 5.96 -0.52 1.62
C TYR A 9 5.43 -1.44 0.51
N LEU A 10 6.12 -2.55 0.25
CA LEU A 10 5.81 -3.47 -0.84
C LEU A 10 4.52 -4.26 -0.57
N LEU A 11 4.27 -4.67 0.68
CA LEU A 11 3.00 -5.30 1.04
C LEU A 11 1.83 -4.36 0.80
N LEU A 12 1.95 -3.12 1.27
CA LEU A 12 0.89 -2.13 1.15
C LEU A 12 0.56 -1.86 -0.32
N LYS A 13 1.58 -1.71 -1.16
CA LYS A 13 1.43 -1.51 -2.61
C LYS A 13 0.80 -2.74 -3.29
N ALA A 14 1.30 -3.93 -3.01
CA ALA A 14 0.80 -5.17 -3.60
C ALA A 14 -0.67 -5.42 -3.25
N VAL A 15 -1.04 -5.25 -1.98
CA VAL A 15 -2.40 -5.49 -1.50
C VAL A 15 -3.41 -4.56 -2.14
N ILE A 16 -3.05 -3.28 -2.36
CA ILE A 16 -3.95 -2.33 -2.97
C ILE A 16 -4.18 -2.67 -4.45
N TYR A 17 -3.13 -3.00 -5.20
CA TYR A 17 -3.27 -3.42 -6.60
C TYR A 17 -4.06 -4.73 -6.74
N HIS A 18 -3.83 -5.68 -5.84
CA HIS A 18 -4.61 -6.92 -5.82
C HIS A 18 -6.05 -6.73 -5.35
N TYR A 19 -6.40 -5.61 -4.69
CA TYR A 19 -7.75 -5.36 -4.17
C TYR A 19 -8.81 -5.22 -5.28
N HIS A 20 -8.40 -4.72 -6.45
CA HIS A 20 -9.29 -4.52 -7.61
C HIS A 20 -8.86 -5.34 -8.85
N GLY A 21 -7.83 -6.17 -8.70
CA GLY A 21 -7.22 -6.92 -9.79
C GLY A 21 -6.01 -6.19 -10.35
N LEU A 22 -4.85 -6.85 -10.20
CA LEU A 22 -3.54 -6.36 -10.63
C LEU A 22 -3.43 -6.33 -12.16
N ASP A 23 -3.03 -5.18 -12.71
CA ASP A 23 -2.73 -5.04 -14.14
C ASP A 23 -1.22 -5.03 -14.45
N GLU A 24 -0.87 -5.04 -15.74
CA GLU A 24 0.53 -5.06 -16.18
C GLU A 24 1.33 -3.80 -15.79
N ILE A 25 0.67 -2.65 -15.70
CA ILE A 25 1.32 -1.38 -15.32
C ILE A 25 1.68 -1.43 -13.83
N GLU A 26 0.72 -1.85 -13.02
CA GLU A 26 0.86 -2.01 -11.57
C GLU A 26 1.89 -3.10 -11.21
N GLN A 27 1.93 -4.21 -11.96
CA GLN A 27 2.95 -5.23 -11.81
C GLN A 27 4.36 -4.68 -12.07
N ARG A 28 4.55 -3.93 -13.16
CA ARG A 28 5.86 -3.32 -13.48
C ARG A 28 6.27 -2.30 -12.44
N ASP A 29 5.30 -1.55 -11.91
CA ASP A 29 5.56 -0.55 -10.87
C ASP A 29 5.95 -1.20 -9.53
N LEU A 30 5.37 -2.35 -9.17
CA LEU A 30 5.83 -3.17 -8.03
C LEU A 30 7.28 -3.65 -8.20
N GLU A 31 7.59 -4.22 -9.37
CA GLU A 31 8.94 -4.71 -9.68
C GLU A 31 9.97 -3.58 -9.69
N SER A 32 9.60 -2.43 -10.24
CA SER A 32 10.46 -1.23 -10.28
C SER A 32 10.71 -0.69 -8.87
N ALA A 33 9.65 -0.55 -8.07
CA ALA A 33 9.76 -0.11 -6.68
C ALA A 33 10.64 -1.04 -5.86
N ALA A 34 10.47 -2.36 -6.00
CA ALA A 34 11.30 -3.35 -5.31
C ALA A 34 12.77 -3.22 -5.71
N ARG A 35 13.06 -3.07 -7.00
CA ARG A 35 14.43 -2.91 -7.50
C ARG A 35 15.09 -1.63 -7.01
N GLU A 36 14.36 -0.51 -7.01
CA GLU A 36 14.86 0.79 -6.55
C GLU A 36 15.25 0.79 -5.07
N MET A 37 14.55 -0.02 -4.25
CA MET A 37 14.86 -0.16 -2.83
C MET A 37 15.70 -1.39 -2.48
N GLU A 38 16.19 -2.15 -3.46
CA GLU A 38 16.86 -3.45 -3.25
C GLU A 38 16.02 -4.37 -2.33
N GLY A 39 14.75 -4.53 -2.68
CA GLY A 39 13.68 -5.14 -1.88
C GLY A 39 12.99 -6.32 -2.55
N GLU A 40 13.67 -7.02 -3.47
CA GLU A 40 13.08 -8.12 -4.25
C GLU A 40 12.62 -9.28 -3.37
N GLN A 41 13.29 -9.53 -2.24
CA GLN A 41 12.90 -10.55 -1.27
C GLN A 41 11.59 -10.17 -0.57
N GLU A 42 11.45 -8.90 -0.20
CA GLU A 42 10.25 -8.35 0.42
C GLU A 42 9.07 -8.31 -0.55
N LEU A 43 9.32 -8.05 -1.84
CA LEU A 43 8.28 -8.16 -2.86
C LEU A 43 7.82 -9.60 -3.02
N ALA A 44 8.74 -10.56 -3.13
CA ALA A 44 8.38 -11.97 -3.21
C ALA A 44 7.52 -12.40 -2.01
N TRP A 45 7.93 -12.00 -0.80
CA TRP A 45 7.14 -12.24 0.41
C TRP A 45 5.75 -11.58 0.36
N ALA A 46 5.65 -10.35 -0.14
CA ALA A 46 4.38 -9.63 -0.24
C ALA A 46 3.42 -10.32 -1.23
N LEU A 47 3.94 -10.80 -2.36
CA LEU A 47 3.16 -11.55 -3.34
C LEU A 47 2.71 -12.91 -2.77
N ASP A 48 3.58 -13.62 -2.07
CA ASP A 48 3.23 -14.87 -1.37
C ASP A 48 2.16 -14.63 -0.29
N PHE A 49 2.29 -13.54 0.47
CA PHE A 49 1.29 -13.14 1.47
C PHE A 49 -0.09 -12.94 0.82
N VAL A 50 -0.15 -12.23 -0.30
CA VAL A 50 -1.42 -12.01 -1.02
C VAL A 50 -1.95 -13.32 -1.62
N ALA A 51 -1.08 -14.14 -2.20
CA ALA A 51 -1.44 -15.40 -2.85
C ALA A 51 -1.97 -16.47 -1.89
N GLU A 52 -1.64 -16.39 -0.60
CA GLU A 52 -2.17 -17.29 0.42
C GLU A 52 -3.70 -17.26 0.49
N ASP A 53 -4.30 -16.07 0.37
CA ASP A 53 -5.75 -15.89 0.28
C ASP A 53 -6.05 -14.49 -0.30
N TYR A 54 -6.35 -14.44 -1.59
CA TYR A 54 -6.68 -13.21 -2.31
C TYR A 54 -7.95 -12.53 -1.79
N LEU A 55 -8.92 -13.29 -1.26
CA LEU A 55 -10.20 -12.71 -0.81
C LEU A 55 -10.02 -11.93 0.48
N THR A 56 -9.17 -12.42 1.38
CA THR A 56 -8.91 -11.78 2.69
C THR A 56 -7.59 -11.02 2.75
N ALA A 57 -6.81 -11.01 1.66
CA ALA A 57 -5.47 -10.40 1.62
C ALA A 57 -5.45 -8.97 2.15
N PHE A 58 -6.43 -8.15 1.77
CA PHE A 58 -6.52 -6.76 2.25
C PHE A 58 -6.73 -6.66 3.76
N ASP A 59 -7.70 -7.39 4.30
CA ASP A 59 -7.98 -7.33 5.74
C ASP A 59 -6.84 -7.94 6.56
N ARG A 60 -6.20 -9.02 6.07
CA ARG A 60 -5.01 -9.61 6.71
C ARG A 60 -3.83 -8.65 6.68
N ALA A 61 -3.57 -7.99 5.56
CA ALA A 61 -2.50 -7.02 5.43
C ALA A 61 -2.76 -5.81 6.31
N ARG A 62 -3.98 -5.28 6.34
CA ARG A 62 -4.39 -4.19 7.23
C ARG A 62 -4.14 -4.55 8.69
N ALA A 63 -4.55 -5.75 9.13
CA ALA A 63 -4.28 -6.23 10.48
C ALA A 63 -2.77 -6.31 10.77
N TYR A 64 -1.98 -6.91 9.88
CA TYR A 64 -0.53 -7.01 10.00
C TYR A 64 0.14 -5.64 10.07
N LEU A 65 -0.18 -4.75 9.13
CA LEU A 65 0.36 -3.40 9.04
C LEU A 65 0.02 -2.57 10.28
N ASN A 66 -1.18 -2.70 10.84
CA ASN A 66 -1.55 -2.00 12.07
C ASN A 66 -0.70 -2.40 13.29
N THR A 67 -0.13 -3.61 13.31
CA THR A 67 0.82 -4.01 14.39
C THR A 67 2.18 -3.33 14.29
N ILE A 68 2.52 -2.75 13.13
CA ILE A 68 3.81 -2.12 12.85
C ILE A 68 3.66 -0.59 12.77
N ILE A 69 2.69 -0.14 11.97
CA ILE A 69 2.44 1.27 11.66
C ILE A 69 1.75 2.01 12.81
N GLY A 70 1.08 1.29 13.73
CA GLY A 70 0.47 1.91 14.91
C GLY A 70 1.46 2.76 15.72
N ASP A 71 2.72 2.33 15.78
CA ASP A 71 3.80 3.01 16.50
C ASP A 71 4.52 4.09 15.67
N TYR A 72 4.19 4.22 14.38
CA TYR A 72 4.83 5.20 13.52
C TYR A 72 4.37 6.62 13.86
N SER A 73 5.29 7.57 13.70
CA SER A 73 4.95 8.99 13.78
C SER A 73 3.85 9.32 12.76
N LYS A 74 3.04 10.34 13.06
CA LYS A 74 2.00 10.79 12.13
C LYS A 74 2.57 11.11 10.75
N ALA A 75 3.76 11.73 10.69
CA ALA A 75 4.43 12.06 9.43
C ALA A 75 4.70 10.80 8.59
N LYS A 76 5.28 9.74 9.18
CA LYS A 76 5.53 8.48 8.46
C LYS A 76 4.24 7.82 7.95
N ARG A 77 3.14 7.90 8.71
CA ARG A 77 1.83 7.40 8.28
C ARG A 77 1.29 8.17 7.07
N VAL A 78 1.44 9.49 7.09
CA VAL A 78 1.07 10.36 5.96
C VAL A 78 1.93 10.04 4.73
N ASP A 79 3.23 9.81 4.89
CA ASP A 79 4.13 9.44 3.79
C ASP A 79 3.71 8.12 3.12
N LEU A 80 3.33 7.11 3.93
CA LEU A 80 2.83 5.83 3.42
C LEU A 80 1.51 5.99 2.66
N ILE A 81 0.57 6.77 3.19
CA ILE A 81 -0.70 7.05 2.49
C ILE A 81 -0.48 7.80 1.19
N ASN A 82 0.38 8.83 1.20
CA ASN A 82 0.72 9.58 0.00
C ASN A 82 1.35 8.67 -1.06
N MET A 83 2.28 7.80 -0.65
CA MET A 83 2.89 6.83 -1.55
C MET A 83 1.86 5.93 -2.25
N VAL A 84 0.91 5.36 -1.50
CA VAL A 84 -0.14 4.51 -2.08
C VAL A 84 -1.01 5.31 -3.03
N TRP A 85 -1.41 6.52 -2.64
CA TRP A 85 -2.20 7.41 -3.48
C TRP A 85 -1.51 7.70 -4.83
N GLN A 86 -0.24 8.10 -4.80
CA GLN A 86 0.53 8.34 -6.03
C GLN A 86 0.66 7.08 -6.88
N SER A 87 0.92 5.93 -6.25
CA SER A 87 1.04 4.63 -6.92
C SER A 87 -0.26 4.20 -7.60
N ASN A 88 -1.42 4.50 -7.02
CA ASN A 88 -2.72 4.17 -7.60
C ASN A 88 -3.15 5.17 -8.68
N ASN A 89 -2.70 6.41 -8.57
CA ASN A 89 -2.97 7.44 -9.58
C ASN A 89 -2.05 7.35 -10.81
N LEU A 90 -1.16 6.34 -10.90
CA LEU A 90 -0.28 6.14 -12.05
C LEU A 90 -1.04 6.00 -13.38
N LYS A 91 -2.22 5.37 -13.34
CA LYS A 91 -3.13 5.24 -14.50
C LYS A 91 -3.93 6.52 -14.81
N GLY A 92 -3.75 7.58 -14.03
CA GLY A 92 -4.44 8.87 -14.17
C GLY A 92 -5.84 8.91 -13.57
N TYR A 93 -6.27 7.85 -12.90
CA TYR A 93 -7.53 7.78 -12.15
C TYR A 93 -7.41 6.75 -11.02
N VAL A 94 -8.29 6.89 -10.03
CA VAL A 94 -8.45 5.94 -8.92
C VAL A 94 -9.90 5.49 -8.89
N THR A 95 -10.14 4.18 -8.82
CA THR A 95 -11.48 3.59 -8.73
C THR A 95 -12.07 3.79 -7.33
N GLU A 96 -13.40 3.67 -7.21
CA GLU A 96 -14.09 3.75 -5.91
C GLU A 96 -13.60 2.67 -4.93
N MET A 97 -13.26 1.48 -5.43
CA MET A 97 -12.76 0.38 -4.62
C MET A 97 -11.39 0.72 -3.99
N GLU A 98 -10.45 1.24 -4.79
CA GLU A 98 -9.14 1.69 -4.31
C GLU A 98 -9.27 2.87 -3.34
N ALA A 99 -10.11 3.85 -3.67
CA ALA A 99 -10.38 4.99 -2.79
C ALA A 99 -10.95 4.55 -1.44
N THR A 100 -11.87 3.58 -1.44
CA THR A 100 -12.44 3.00 -0.23
C THR A 100 -11.40 2.25 0.59
N ALA A 101 -10.51 1.48 -0.06
CA ALA A 101 -9.41 0.79 0.60
C ALA A 101 -8.44 1.78 1.26
N MET A 102 -8.06 2.85 0.55
CA MET A 102 -7.20 3.91 1.08
C MET A 102 -7.85 4.67 2.24
N LEU A 103 -9.14 4.98 2.16
CA LEU A 103 -9.88 5.64 3.26
C LEU A 103 -9.92 4.76 4.51
N LYS A 104 -10.10 3.44 4.37
CA LYS A 104 -10.05 2.51 5.51
C LYS A 104 -8.69 2.53 6.20
N LEU A 105 -7.59 2.52 5.43
CA LEU A 105 -6.23 2.59 5.98
C LEU A 105 -5.96 3.94 6.64
N ALA A 106 -6.34 5.04 5.99
CA ALA A 106 -6.17 6.38 6.55
C ALA A 106 -6.91 6.55 7.88
N ARG A 107 -8.09 5.93 8.02
CA ARG A 107 -8.86 5.93 9.26
C ARG A 107 -8.18 5.15 10.37
N ASP A 108 -7.69 3.95 10.08
CA ASP A 108 -6.93 3.16 11.06
C ASP A 108 -5.69 3.91 11.56
N TRP A 109 -5.08 4.69 10.68
CA TRP A 109 -3.85 5.41 10.97
C TRP A 109 -4.09 6.84 11.43
N ASN A 110 -5.35 7.28 11.60
CA ASN A 110 -5.73 8.63 12.02
C ASN A 110 -5.10 9.75 11.16
N VAL A 111 -5.15 9.56 9.83
CA VAL A 111 -4.64 10.47 8.80
C VAL A 111 -5.66 10.72 7.68
N GLU A 112 -6.96 10.56 7.96
CA GLU A 112 -8.04 10.77 6.97
C GLU A 112 -8.03 12.17 6.37
N ARG A 113 -7.80 13.20 7.20
CA ARG A 113 -7.75 14.58 6.75
C ARG A 113 -6.61 14.78 5.76
N GLU A 114 -5.44 14.22 6.04
CA GLU A 114 -4.28 14.33 5.17
C GLU A 114 -4.50 13.60 3.84
N LEU A 115 -5.22 12.47 3.83
CA LEU A 115 -5.65 11.85 2.57
C LEU A 115 -6.58 12.77 1.78
N ILE A 116 -7.61 13.35 2.41
CA ILE A 116 -8.55 14.27 1.72
C ILE A 116 -7.80 15.47 1.13
N ASP A 117 -6.86 16.05 1.88
CA ASP A 117 -6.04 17.18 1.42
C ASP A 117 -5.15 16.81 0.23
N LEU A 118 -4.74 15.55 0.10
CA LEU A 118 -3.99 15.05 -1.06
C LEU A 118 -4.88 14.91 -2.30
N VAL A 119 -6.12 14.45 -2.13
CA VAL A 119 -7.07 14.27 -3.25
C VAL A 119 -7.57 15.60 -3.81
N LEU A 120 -7.72 16.62 -2.97
CA LEU A 120 -8.25 17.93 -3.37
C LEU A 120 -7.23 18.86 -4.03
N ARG A 121 -5.97 18.43 -4.17
CA ARG A 121 -4.89 19.18 -4.84
C ARG A 121 -4.76 18.78 -6.29
#